data_AF-A0A8H3L4V7-F1
#
_entry.id   AF-A0A8H3L4V7-F1
#
_cell.length_a   1.000
_cell.length_b   1.000
_cell.length_c   1.000
_cell.angle_alpha   90.00
_cell.angle_beta   90.00
_cell.angle_gamma   90.00
#
_symmetry.space_group_name_H-M   'P 1'
#
loop_
_entity.id
_entity.type
_entity.pdbx_description
1 polymer ?
#
loop_
_entity_poly.entity_id
_entity_poly.type
_entity_poly.pdbx_seq_one_letter_code
_entity_poly.pdbx_strand_id
1 'polypeptide(L)'
;MRNRNLSYLQISTFTKLIYKSLYLIFIKNKVTLRSFEVTLLNKKEFECFDEVLELILQNSNFIYNIKNFKLDFDITTNNMIKFLEFLYPICNSITSLFLLFPSYNDNFSITEKNLSQLINSQENLKKILLYSEFPLYHLPSSLKNSNCINTLKTIIFYYLDFENIRILDEVFNQLNVLESIHIIYCYSLDRFVQQIINITKPFKLKSLLLDEILHVESLVLLIQKSGNYLENFGSESGSRLPAKLFESAIKYCNKIKLLRLDTGLNNQNINLVFSLIENIKRNLNYLSLETYHVELSSIILQNLGQILPNKLEYMSLHLNILVNDLKLFLKNSQNTFIKKLLIKNEINEEDSEEIFPYIIEYIMKKKKVKYLAILGIFDKDLFYLKDKVEEFKLYDIQVLRYYDLIINMYDFIKDE
;
A
#
# COMPACT_ATOMS: atom_id res chain seq x y z
N MET A 1 16.31 33.98 -26.33
CA MET A 1 16.97 33.15 -25.30
C MET A 1 17.24 31.77 -25.89
N ARG A 2 18.51 31.37 -26.06
CA ARG A 2 18.84 30.00 -26.46
C ARG A 2 18.58 29.09 -25.26
N ASN A 3 17.58 28.21 -25.33
CA ASN A 3 17.44 27.08 -24.43
C ASN A 3 18.66 26.17 -24.65
N ARG A 4 19.75 26.39 -23.88
CA ARG A 4 20.80 25.40 -23.74
C ARG A 4 20.24 24.31 -22.84
N ASN A 5 19.85 23.19 -23.44
CA ASN A 5 19.59 21.98 -22.67
C ASN A 5 20.90 21.60 -21.98
N LEU A 6 20.91 21.67 -20.64
CA LEU A 6 22.05 21.23 -19.83
C LEU A 6 22.32 19.75 -20.13
N SER A 7 23.60 19.36 -20.15
CA SER A 7 23.95 17.95 -20.25
C SER A 7 23.52 17.20 -18.99
N TYR A 8 23.30 15.89 -19.10
CA TYR A 8 22.95 15.04 -17.95
C TYR A 8 23.94 15.22 -16.79
N LEU A 9 25.24 15.31 -17.09
CA LEU A 9 26.29 15.53 -16.09
C LEU A 9 26.13 16.90 -15.41
N GLN A 10 25.87 17.96 -16.17
CA GLN A 10 25.63 19.30 -15.61
C GLN A 10 24.39 19.32 -14.69
N ILE A 11 23.32 18.64 -15.08
CA ILE A 11 22.11 18.51 -14.26
C ILE A 11 22.41 17.76 -12.96
N SER A 12 23.17 16.67 -13.02
CA SER A 12 23.57 15.91 -11.82
C SER A 12 24.40 16.78 -10.86
N THR A 13 25.45 17.43 -11.36
CA THR A 13 26.30 18.32 -10.55
C THR A 13 25.49 19.44 -9.92
N PHE A 14 24.59 20.08 -10.68
CA PHE A 14 23.75 21.15 -10.16
C PHE A 14 22.77 20.64 -9.09
N THR A 15 22.21 19.44 -9.27
CA THR A 15 21.32 18.82 -8.27
C THR A 15 22.07 18.59 -6.95
N LYS A 16 23.28 18.03 -6.99
CA LYS A 16 24.13 17.83 -5.80
C LYS A 16 24.40 19.14 -5.04
N LEU A 17 24.75 20.20 -5.78
CA LEU A 17 24.99 21.52 -5.21
C LEU A 17 23.75 22.10 -4.53
N ILE A 18 22.55 21.90 -5.12
CA ILE A 18 21.28 22.31 -4.50
C ILE A 18 21.07 21.57 -3.19
N TYR A 19 21.20 20.23 -3.18
CA TYR A 19 21.04 19.41 -1.97
C TYR A 19 21.98 19.87 -0.86
N LYS A 20 23.27 20.00 -1.17
CA LYS A 20 24.29 20.47 -0.23
C LYS A 20 23.95 21.86 0.33
N SER A 21 23.55 22.78 -0.54
CA SER A 21 23.20 24.15 -0.15
C SER A 21 21.98 24.21 0.77
N LEU A 22 20.95 23.40 0.48
CA LEU A 22 19.74 23.32 1.31
C LEU A 22 20.06 22.79 2.71
N TYR A 23 20.84 21.72 2.82
CA TYR A 23 21.28 21.20 4.12
C TYR A 23 22.10 22.21 4.91
N LEU A 24 23.02 22.93 4.26
CA LEU A 24 23.79 24.01 4.89
C LEU A 24 22.87 25.14 5.40
N ILE A 25 21.82 25.50 4.66
CA ILE A 25 20.82 26.46 5.12
C ILE A 25 20.10 25.93 6.37
N PHE A 26 19.65 24.68 6.37
CA PHE A 26 18.98 24.10 7.54
C PHE A 26 19.87 24.04 8.78
N ILE A 27 21.12 23.61 8.61
CA ILE A 27 22.13 23.56 9.67
C ILE A 27 22.42 24.96 10.21
N LYS A 28 22.68 25.94 9.33
CA LYS A 28 22.95 27.34 9.73
C LYS A 28 21.79 27.96 10.52
N ASN A 29 20.56 27.61 10.16
CA ASN A 29 19.35 28.09 10.84
C ASN A 29 18.95 27.22 12.05
N LYS A 30 19.76 26.22 12.44
CA LYS A 30 19.49 25.31 13.56
C LYS A 30 18.11 24.64 13.47
N VAL A 31 17.69 24.28 12.25
CA VAL A 31 16.42 23.60 12.02
C VAL A 31 16.47 22.21 12.66
N THR A 32 15.42 21.85 13.37
CA THR A 32 15.23 20.49 13.92
C THR A 32 14.19 19.75 13.09
N LEU A 33 14.52 18.54 12.64
CA LEU A 33 13.59 17.71 11.87
C LEU A 33 12.63 16.95 12.80
N ARG A 34 11.33 17.01 12.48
CA ARG A 34 10.31 16.13 13.09
C ARG A 34 10.14 14.84 12.31
N SER A 35 10.20 14.91 10.99
CA SER A 35 10.13 13.76 10.09
C SER A 35 11.36 13.78 9.21
N PHE A 36 11.98 12.61 9.01
CA PHE A 36 13.10 12.45 8.10
C PHE A 36 12.84 11.22 7.23
N GLU A 37 12.70 11.43 5.93
CA GLU A 37 12.43 10.36 4.96
C GLU A 37 13.55 10.36 3.92
N VAL A 38 14.16 9.19 3.73
CA VAL A 38 15.26 8.96 2.79
C VAL A 38 14.82 7.88 1.82
N THR A 39 14.76 8.22 0.53
CA THR A 39 14.42 7.30 -0.57
C THR A 39 15.55 7.29 -1.60
N LEU A 40 16.15 6.12 -1.83
CA LEU A 40 17.34 5.89 -2.67
C LEU A 40 17.09 4.71 -3.63
N LEU A 41 16.40 4.96 -4.72
CA LEU A 41 15.97 3.99 -5.74
C LEU A 41 16.77 4.11 -7.04
N ASN A 42 17.53 5.19 -7.22
CA ASN A 42 18.41 5.35 -8.37
C ASN A 42 19.76 5.97 -8.03
N LYS A 43 20.72 5.80 -8.96
CA LYS A 43 22.11 6.27 -8.81
C LYS A 43 22.21 7.75 -8.42
N LYS A 44 21.34 8.60 -8.96
CA LYS A 44 21.37 10.05 -8.69
C LYS A 44 21.01 10.36 -7.23
N GLU A 45 20.07 9.63 -6.66
CA GLU A 45 19.66 9.78 -5.26
C GLU A 45 20.77 9.35 -4.30
N PHE A 46 21.42 8.20 -4.55
CA PHE A 46 22.59 7.77 -3.80
C PHE A 46 23.71 8.81 -3.85
N GLU A 47 24.03 9.29 -5.06
CA GLU A 47 25.04 10.32 -5.25
C GLU A 47 24.70 11.63 -4.54
N CYS A 48 23.41 12.01 -4.42
CA CYS A 48 23.00 13.19 -3.66
C CYS A 48 23.04 12.95 -2.14
N PHE A 49 22.68 11.75 -1.69
CA PHE A 49 22.75 11.35 -0.28
C PHE A 49 24.19 11.36 0.23
N ASP A 50 25.11 10.80 -0.55
CA ASP A 50 26.54 10.77 -0.23
C ASP A 50 27.12 12.18 -0.02
N GLU A 51 26.71 13.15 -0.84
CA GLU A 51 27.15 14.55 -0.75
C GLU A 51 26.67 15.26 0.53
N VAL A 52 25.49 14.90 1.05
CA VAL A 52 24.94 15.50 2.26
C VAL A 52 25.27 14.72 3.52
N LEU A 53 25.66 13.44 3.39
CA LEU A 53 25.94 12.58 4.52
C LEU A 53 27.00 13.18 5.45
N GLU A 54 28.12 13.67 4.92
CA GLU A 54 29.17 14.29 5.74
C GLU A 54 28.65 15.49 6.55
N LEU A 55 27.76 16.29 5.96
CA LEU A 55 27.14 17.42 6.66
C LEU A 55 26.23 16.94 7.80
N ILE A 56 25.48 15.86 7.59
CA ILE A 56 24.63 15.25 8.61
C ILE A 56 25.49 14.69 9.75
N LEU A 57 26.55 13.95 9.44
CA LEU A 57 27.46 13.35 10.42
C LEU A 57 28.14 14.41 11.31
N GLN A 58 28.46 15.57 10.74
CA GLN A 58 29.05 16.71 11.48
C GLN A 58 28.03 17.48 12.33
N ASN A 59 26.73 17.30 12.11
CA ASN A 59 25.66 18.11 12.73
C ASN A 59 24.54 17.23 13.30
N SER A 60 24.86 16.39 14.28
CA SER A 60 23.92 15.45 14.93
C SER A 60 22.61 16.09 15.44
N ASN A 61 22.67 17.35 15.88
CA ASN A 61 21.51 18.15 16.30
C ASN A 61 20.44 18.31 15.22
N PHE A 62 20.76 18.04 13.95
CA PHE A 62 19.81 18.10 12.86
C PHE A 62 18.78 16.95 12.91
N ILE A 63 19.21 15.76 13.34
CA ILE A 63 18.40 14.51 13.29
C ILE A 63 18.17 13.85 14.66
N TYR A 64 18.72 14.37 15.76
CA TYR A 64 18.66 13.71 17.08
C TYR A 64 17.24 13.50 17.65
N ASN A 65 16.24 14.28 17.22
CA ASN A 65 14.88 14.25 17.78
C ASN A 65 13.79 13.95 16.73
N ILE A 66 14.14 13.21 15.68
CA ILE A 66 13.15 12.79 14.68
C ILE A 66 12.11 11.85 15.30
N LYS A 67 10.85 12.03 14.91
CA LYS A 67 9.71 11.22 15.36
C LYS A 67 9.24 10.24 14.30
N ASN A 68 9.27 10.65 13.04
CA ASN A 68 8.96 9.77 11.92
C ASN A 68 10.22 9.57 11.10
N PHE A 69 10.63 8.32 10.93
CA PHE A 69 11.78 7.97 10.12
C PHE A 69 11.37 6.97 9.05
N LYS A 70 11.62 7.31 7.79
CA LYS A 70 11.49 6.39 6.65
C LYS A 70 12.87 6.20 6.02
N LEU A 71 13.23 4.95 5.81
CA LEU A 71 14.42 4.57 5.07
C LEU A 71 14.00 3.59 3.98
N ASP A 72 14.23 3.97 2.74
CA ASP A 72 13.75 3.30 1.54
C ASP A 72 14.87 3.26 0.51
N PHE A 73 15.40 2.08 0.22
CA PHE A 73 16.57 1.96 -0.64
C PHE A 73 16.65 0.61 -1.35
N ASP A 74 17.17 0.62 -2.57
CA ASP A 74 17.29 -0.58 -3.40
C ASP A 74 18.67 -1.26 -3.31
N ILE A 75 19.68 -0.57 -2.75
CA ILE A 75 21.04 -1.11 -2.62
C ILE A 75 21.68 -0.67 -1.30
N THR A 76 22.24 -1.62 -0.54
CA THR A 76 23.09 -1.30 0.63
C THR A 76 24.44 -0.74 0.18
N THR A 77 24.76 0.48 0.60
CA THR A 77 26.09 1.10 0.40
C THR A 77 26.83 1.29 1.73
N ASN A 78 28.15 1.46 1.66
CA ASN A 78 28.96 1.76 2.86
C ASN A 78 28.52 3.06 3.56
N ASN A 79 28.06 4.05 2.79
CA ASN A 79 27.56 5.32 3.32
C ASN A 79 26.23 5.15 4.05
N MET A 80 25.37 4.25 3.57
CA MET A 80 24.15 3.86 4.29
C MET A 80 24.45 3.15 5.61
N ILE A 81 25.42 2.23 5.61
CA ILE A 81 25.88 1.56 6.83
C ILE A 81 26.42 2.58 7.82
N LYS A 82 27.33 3.47 7.38
CA LYS A 82 27.88 4.56 8.22
C LYS A 82 26.79 5.46 8.77
N PHE A 83 25.77 5.79 7.97
CA PHE A 83 24.65 6.59 8.41
C PHE A 83 23.84 5.91 9.51
N LEU A 84 23.52 4.62 9.35
CA LEU A 84 22.81 3.84 10.37
C LEU A 84 23.63 3.72 11.66
N GLU A 85 24.93 3.42 11.54
CA GLU A 85 25.88 3.36 12.66
C GLU A 85 25.98 4.68 13.43
N PHE A 86 25.84 5.80 12.72
CA PHE A 86 25.77 7.12 13.34
C PHE A 86 24.41 7.44 13.97
N LEU A 87 23.31 6.97 13.38
CA LEU A 87 21.96 7.36 13.77
C LEU A 87 21.50 6.70 15.07
N TYR A 88 21.65 5.37 15.21
CA TYR A 88 21.08 4.64 16.35
C TYR A 88 21.63 5.07 17.72
N PRO A 89 22.91 5.51 17.88
CA PRO A 89 23.40 6.00 19.17
C PRO A 89 22.86 7.38 19.56
N ILE A 90 22.48 8.22 18.59
CA ILE A 90 22.15 9.63 18.83
C ILE A 90 20.64 9.92 18.82
N CYS A 91 19.85 9.02 18.24
CA CYS A 91 18.42 9.20 18.04
C CYS A 91 17.64 8.00 18.60
N ASN A 92 17.08 8.17 19.80
CA ASN A 92 16.18 7.23 20.46
C ASN A 92 14.71 7.68 20.44
N SER A 93 14.42 8.77 19.71
CA SER A 93 13.16 9.50 19.76
C SER A 93 12.11 9.01 18.75
N ILE A 94 12.44 8.07 17.87
CA ILE A 94 11.59 7.64 16.75
C ILE A 94 10.34 6.95 17.30
N THR A 95 9.17 7.43 16.88
CA THR A 95 7.86 6.86 17.21
C THR A 95 7.26 6.07 16.05
N SER A 96 7.61 6.42 14.81
CA SER A 96 7.15 5.72 13.61
C SER A 96 8.36 5.41 12.72
N LEU A 97 8.60 4.13 12.48
CA LEU A 97 9.76 3.65 11.73
C LEU A 97 9.31 2.85 10.51
N PHE A 98 9.69 3.30 9.31
CA PHE A 98 9.37 2.63 8.05
C PHE A 98 10.66 2.19 7.38
N LEU A 99 10.88 0.88 7.33
CA LEU A 99 12.07 0.28 6.74
C LEU A 99 11.66 -0.46 5.47
N LEU A 100 12.08 0.09 4.32
CA LEU A 100 11.98 -0.54 3.01
C LEU A 100 13.41 -0.72 2.51
N PHE A 101 13.88 -1.95 2.46
CA PHE A 101 15.27 -2.22 2.11
C PHE A 101 15.35 -3.45 1.23
N PRO A 102 16.44 -3.58 0.47
CA PRO A 102 16.44 -4.40 -0.71
C PRO A 102 16.76 -5.83 -0.41
N SER A 103 16.49 -6.57 -1.46
CA SER A 103 16.53 -8.00 -1.62
C SER A 103 17.89 -8.46 -2.21
N TYR A 104 18.54 -7.63 -3.03
CA TYR A 104 19.79 -7.99 -3.71
C TYR A 104 21.05 -7.35 -3.08
N ASN A 105 21.73 -8.00 -2.13
CA ASN A 105 23.18 -7.80 -1.96
C ASN A 105 23.91 -8.76 -1.00
N ASP A 106 25.21 -8.95 -1.23
CA ASP A 106 26.18 -9.62 -0.32
C ASP A 106 26.19 -9.03 1.10
N ASN A 107 25.75 -7.77 1.25
CA ASN A 107 25.74 -7.03 2.53
C ASN A 107 24.39 -7.06 3.27
N PHE A 108 23.43 -7.91 2.87
CA PHE A 108 22.11 -7.99 3.49
C PHE A 108 22.19 -8.22 5.01
N SER A 109 22.99 -9.19 5.47
CA SER A 109 23.15 -9.50 6.89
C SER A 109 23.67 -8.30 7.72
N ILE A 110 24.63 -7.54 7.17
CA ILE A 110 25.18 -6.34 7.82
C ILE A 110 24.11 -5.25 7.91
N THR A 111 23.34 -5.08 6.84
CA THR A 111 22.22 -4.12 6.79
C THR A 111 21.18 -4.46 7.84
N GLU A 112 20.74 -5.71 7.86
CA GLU A 112 19.74 -6.20 8.80
C GLU A 112 20.20 -6.02 10.25
N LYS A 113 21.48 -6.32 10.54
CA LYS A 113 22.06 -6.11 11.87
C LYS A 113 22.04 -4.64 12.30
N ASN A 114 22.38 -3.72 11.40
CA ASN A 114 22.36 -2.28 11.71
C ASN A 114 20.92 -1.75 11.91
N LEU A 115 19.97 -2.20 11.09
CA LEU A 115 18.56 -1.88 11.27
C LEU A 115 18.00 -2.45 12.58
N SER A 116 18.46 -3.64 12.99
CA SER A 116 18.16 -4.21 14.31
C SER A 116 18.63 -3.32 15.45
N GLN A 117 19.86 -2.77 15.37
CA GLN A 117 20.35 -1.81 16.37
C GLN A 117 19.53 -0.51 16.38
N LEU A 118 19.10 -0.04 15.20
CA LEU A 118 18.22 1.12 15.10
C LEU A 118 16.89 0.87 15.82
N ILE A 119 16.27 -0.29 15.67
CA ILE A 119 15.03 -0.64 16.39
C ILE A 119 15.27 -0.69 17.91
N ASN A 120 16.33 -1.38 18.34
CA ASN A 120 16.63 -1.59 19.75
C ASN A 120 16.91 -0.28 20.51
N SER A 121 17.49 0.72 19.83
CA SER A 121 17.79 2.02 20.43
C SER A 121 16.55 2.89 20.68
N GLN A 122 15.37 2.56 20.13
CA GLN A 122 14.18 3.42 20.27
C GLN A 122 13.41 3.14 21.57
N GLU A 123 13.17 4.18 22.36
CA GLU A 123 12.43 4.08 23.63
C GLU A 123 10.91 4.22 23.46
N ASN A 124 10.48 4.93 22.40
CA ASN A 124 9.10 5.34 22.22
C ASN A 124 8.49 4.88 20.90
N LEU A 125 9.05 3.81 20.30
CA LEU A 125 8.58 3.30 19.03
C LEU A 125 7.14 2.77 19.17
N LYS A 126 6.21 3.31 18.36
CA LYS A 126 4.77 3.00 18.38
C LYS A 126 4.31 2.26 17.14
N LYS A 127 4.90 2.57 15.98
CA LYS A 127 4.54 1.97 14.69
C LYS A 127 5.82 1.57 13.97
N ILE A 128 5.87 0.34 13.46
CA ILE A 128 6.95 -0.15 12.62
C ILE A 128 6.38 -0.77 11.34
N LEU A 129 7.01 -0.46 10.20
CA LEU A 129 6.80 -1.14 8.93
C LEU A 129 8.09 -1.80 8.51
N LEU A 130 8.00 -3.07 8.15
CA LEU A 130 9.10 -3.90 7.69
C LEU A 130 8.79 -4.40 6.29
N TYR A 131 9.62 -3.99 5.34
CA TYR A 131 9.64 -4.50 3.98
C TYR A 131 10.99 -5.13 3.66
N SER A 132 10.95 -6.35 3.13
CA SER A 132 12.11 -7.10 2.66
C SER A 132 11.61 -8.25 1.79
N GLU A 133 12.02 -8.31 0.52
CA GLU A 133 11.71 -9.46 -0.34
C GLU A 133 12.53 -10.71 0.04
N PHE A 134 13.43 -10.61 1.03
CA PHE A 134 14.27 -11.72 1.51
C PHE A 134 13.94 -12.05 2.97
N PRO A 135 14.18 -13.31 3.40
CA PRO A 135 13.93 -13.73 4.77
C PRO A 135 14.76 -12.93 5.78
N LEU A 136 14.11 -12.46 6.84
CA LEU A 136 14.76 -11.76 7.96
C LEU A 136 15.20 -12.76 9.03
N TYR A 137 16.44 -12.61 9.51
CA TYR A 137 17.02 -13.44 10.58
C TYR A 137 17.14 -12.70 11.91
N HIS A 138 17.55 -11.43 11.88
CA HIS A 138 17.87 -10.63 13.06
C HIS A 138 16.78 -9.64 13.43
N LEU A 139 16.05 -9.09 12.46
CA LEU A 139 15.10 -8.00 12.71
C LEU A 139 13.97 -8.39 13.67
N PRO A 140 13.32 -9.57 13.53
CA PRO A 140 12.32 -10.04 14.50
C PRO A 140 12.87 -10.18 15.91
N SER A 141 14.14 -10.57 16.06
CA SER A 141 14.81 -10.72 17.37
C SER A 141 14.96 -9.39 18.10
N SER A 142 15.09 -8.30 17.35
CA SER A 142 15.16 -6.93 17.89
C SER A 142 13.89 -6.58 18.65
N LEU A 143 12.73 -7.01 18.14
CA LEU A 143 11.45 -6.71 18.79
C LEU A 143 11.28 -7.42 20.13
N LYS A 144 11.90 -8.60 20.30
CA LYS A 144 11.86 -9.42 21.53
C LYS A 144 12.37 -8.65 22.76
N ASN A 145 13.57 -8.09 22.68
CA ASN A 145 14.22 -7.42 23.83
C ASN A 145 14.34 -5.89 23.64
N SER A 146 13.42 -5.31 22.87
CA SER A 146 13.47 -3.89 22.55
C SER A 146 13.05 -3.01 23.73
N ASN A 147 13.55 -1.77 23.75
CA ASN A 147 13.05 -0.74 24.67
C ASN A 147 11.59 -0.34 24.38
N CYS A 148 11.02 -0.78 23.26
CA CYS A 148 9.67 -0.43 22.83
C CYS A 148 8.57 -1.45 23.21
N ILE A 149 8.86 -2.43 24.08
CA ILE A 149 7.88 -3.44 24.51
C ILE A 149 6.57 -2.83 25.06
N ASN A 150 6.66 -1.67 25.72
CA ASN A 150 5.52 -0.96 26.31
C ASN A 150 4.95 0.16 25.44
N THR A 151 5.49 0.36 24.23
CA THR A 151 5.10 1.47 23.35
C THR A 151 4.64 1.02 21.97
N LEU A 152 5.14 -0.12 21.49
CA LEU A 152 4.88 -0.62 20.13
C LEU A 152 3.44 -1.14 20.00
N LYS A 153 2.62 -0.40 19.24
CA LYS A 153 1.19 -0.65 19.03
C LYS A 153 0.89 -1.29 17.70
N THR A 154 1.66 -0.96 16.66
CA THR A 154 1.36 -1.38 15.28
C THR A 154 2.59 -1.94 14.60
N ILE A 155 2.44 -3.14 14.03
CA ILE A 155 3.45 -3.77 13.18
C ILE A 155 2.83 -3.99 11.80
N ILE A 156 3.51 -3.51 10.76
CA ILE A 156 3.14 -3.73 9.36
C ILE A 156 4.22 -4.58 8.71
N PHE A 157 3.84 -5.75 8.22
CA PHE A 157 4.67 -6.58 7.37
C PHE A 157 4.25 -6.35 5.92
N TYR A 158 5.20 -5.94 5.08
CA TYR A 158 4.97 -5.60 3.68
C TYR A 158 5.94 -6.40 2.80
N TYR A 159 5.45 -7.29 1.93
CA TYR A 159 6.26 -8.21 1.11
C TYR A 159 7.27 -9.08 1.86
N LEU A 160 7.08 -9.24 3.18
CA LEU A 160 8.00 -10.00 4.01
C LEU A 160 7.84 -11.51 3.82
N ASP A 161 8.94 -12.24 3.66
CA ASP A 161 8.97 -13.70 3.73
C ASP A 161 9.14 -14.22 5.17
N PHE A 162 8.18 -15.04 5.62
CA PHE A 162 8.19 -15.65 6.95
C PHE A 162 8.96 -16.99 7.06
N GLU A 163 9.53 -17.54 5.97
CA GLU A 163 10.11 -18.90 5.97
C GLU A 163 11.15 -19.15 7.07
N ASN A 164 12.01 -18.16 7.34
CA ASN A 164 13.09 -18.28 8.33
C ASN A 164 12.78 -17.61 9.68
N ILE A 165 11.59 -17.04 9.85
CA ILE A 165 11.20 -16.36 11.09
C ILE A 165 10.55 -17.37 12.02
N ARG A 166 11.14 -17.63 13.20
CA ARG A 166 10.70 -18.70 14.12
C ARG A 166 10.36 -18.25 15.55
N ILE A 167 10.36 -16.95 15.82
CA ILE A 167 10.25 -16.39 17.18
C ILE A 167 9.09 -15.39 17.32
N LEU A 168 8.14 -15.36 16.38
CA LEU A 168 7.06 -14.36 16.41
C LEU A 168 6.12 -14.54 17.58
N ASP A 169 5.90 -15.78 18.00
CA ASP A 169 5.12 -16.11 19.19
C ASP A 169 5.74 -15.53 20.45
N GLU A 170 7.06 -15.67 20.63
CA GLU A 170 7.79 -15.07 21.75
C GLU A 170 7.72 -13.54 21.69
N VAL A 171 7.98 -12.95 20.52
CA VAL A 171 7.95 -11.50 20.32
C VAL A 171 6.57 -10.93 20.65
N PHE A 172 5.50 -11.47 20.08
CA PHE A 172 4.15 -10.94 20.28
C PHE A 172 3.66 -11.15 21.72
N ASN A 173 4.04 -12.24 22.38
CA ASN A 173 3.71 -12.44 23.79
C ASN A 173 4.39 -11.41 24.71
N GLN A 174 5.57 -10.90 24.34
CA GLN A 174 6.27 -9.88 25.11
C GLN A 174 5.71 -8.47 24.90
N LEU A 175 5.30 -8.09 23.69
CA LEU A 175 4.78 -6.74 23.39
C LEU A 175 3.49 -6.40 24.16
N ASN A 176 3.56 -5.52 25.16
CA ASN A 176 2.48 -5.29 26.14
C ASN A 176 1.30 -4.49 25.62
N VAL A 177 1.54 -3.64 24.63
CA VAL A 177 0.54 -2.71 24.09
C VAL A 177 0.28 -2.94 22.61
N LEU A 178 0.63 -4.11 22.07
CA LEU A 178 0.42 -4.43 20.66
C LEU A 178 -1.09 -4.42 20.35
N GLU A 179 -1.51 -3.49 19.51
CA GLU A 179 -2.91 -3.28 19.15
C GLU A 179 -3.23 -3.91 17.79
N SER A 180 -2.38 -3.69 16.77
CA SER A 180 -2.64 -4.15 15.41
C SER A 180 -1.44 -4.74 14.70
N ILE A 181 -1.72 -5.75 13.87
CA ILE A 181 -0.82 -6.30 12.88
C ILE A 181 -1.46 -6.14 11.49
N HIS A 182 -0.64 -5.82 10.51
CA HIS A 182 -1.02 -5.74 9.11
C HIS A 182 -0.11 -6.65 8.30
N ILE A 183 -0.70 -7.53 7.49
CA ILE A 183 0.00 -8.43 6.57
C ILE A 183 -0.38 -8.02 5.17
N ILE A 184 0.62 -7.60 4.41
CA ILE A 184 0.44 -7.07 3.06
C ILE A 184 1.46 -7.74 2.16
N TYR A 185 0.98 -8.58 1.25
CA TYR A 185 1.76 -9.22 0.19
C TYR A 185 2.93 -10.09 0.69
N CYS A 186 2.85 -10.59 1.92
CA CYS A 186 3.87 -11.46 2.53
C CYS A 186 3.86 -12.91 2.01
N TYR A 187 5.01 -13.59 2.15
CA TYR A 187 5.24 -14.98 1.73
C TYR A 187 5.34 -15.95 2.92
N SER A 188 5.25 -17.26 2.67
CA SER A 188 5.31 -18.32 3.70
C SER A 188 4.34 -18.11 4.87
N LEU A 189 3.11 -17.70 4.57
CA LEU A 189 2.09 -17.37 5.58
C LEU A 189 1.69 -18.56 6.45
N ASP A 190 1.86 -19.80 5.99
CA ASP A 190 1.66 -20.99 6.81
C ASP A 190 2.63 -21.02 8.01
N ARG A 191 3.89 -20.60 7.83
CA ARG A 191 4.88 -20.46 8.91
C ARG A 191 4.48 -19.40 9.92
N PHE A 192 3.95 -18.28 9.44
CA PHE A 192 3.39 -17.24 10.29
C PHE A 192 2.22 -17.77 11.12
N VAL A 193 1.25 -18.40 10.46
CA VAL A 193 0.03 -18.95 11.11
C VAL A 193 0.39 -19.98 12.18
N GLN A 194 1.33 -20.89 11.90
CA GLN A 194 1.79 -21.91 12.87
C GLN A 194 2.29 -21.28 14.17
N GLN A 195 3.00 -20.15 14.10
CA GLN A 195 3.48 -19.44 15.29
C GLN A 195 2.35 -18.70 16.01
N ILE A 196 1.47 -18.02 15.26
CA ILE A 196 0.53 -17.09 15.88
C ILE A 196 -0.78 -17.73 16.34
N ILE A 197 -1.12 -18.94 15.87
CA ILE A 197 -2.40 -19.58 16.21
C ILE A 197 -2.51 -19.93 17.70
N ASN A 198 -1.38 -20.14 18.38
CA ASN A 198 -1.34 -20.46 19.81
C ASN A 198 -1.07 -19.24 20.71
N ILE A 199 -0.85 -18.06 20.14
CA ILE A 199 -0.68 -16.83 20.93
C ILE A 199 -1.99 -16.51 21.64
N THR A 200 -1.90 -16.34 22.97
CA THR A 200 -3.03 -16.02 23.86
C THR A 200 -3.19 -14.52 24.07
N LYS A 201 -2.11 -13.74 23.89
CA LYS A 201 -2.17 -12.29 24.01
C LYS A 201 -3.05 -11.69 22.91
N PRO A 202 -4.00 -10.81 23.25
CA PRO A 202 -4.89 -10.24 22.26
C PRO A 202 -4.13 -9.26 21.36
N PHE A 203 -4.18 -9.50 20.05
CA PHE A 203 -3.83 -8.52 19.02
C PHE A 203 -4.88 -8.56 17.91
N LYS A 204 -4.97 -7.50 17.10
CA LYS A 204 -5.90 -7.41 15.98
C LYS A 204 -5.17 -7.52 14.66
N LEU A 205 -5.38 -8.59 13.91
CA LEU A 205 -5.00 -8.58 12.49
C LEU A 205 -6.01 -7.69 11.74
N LYS A 206 -5.55 -6.51 11.31
CA LYS A 206 -6.40 -5.51 10.63
C LYS A 206 -6.33 -5.61 9.11
N SER A 207 -5.21 -6.08 8.56
CA SER A 207 -5.03 -6.20 7.12
C SER A 207 -4.49 -7.57 6.76
N LEU A 208 -5.10 -8.18 5.74
CA LEU A 208 -4.66 -9.41 5.11
C LEU A 208 -4.82 -9.25 3.59
N LEU A 209 -3.77 -8.79 2.93
CA LEU A 209 -3.68 -8.66 1.48
C LEU A 209 -2.67 -9.69 0.99
N LEU A 210 -3.10 -10.60 0.11
CA LEU A 210 -2.34 -11.79 -0.27
C LEU A 210 -1.58 -11.56 -1.58
N ASP A 211 -0.32 -11.94 -1.65
CA ASP A 211 0.41 -12.06 -2.92
C ASP A 211 0.35 -13.52 -3.37
N GLU A 212 0.83 -14.43 -2.53
CA GLU A 212 0.81 -15.87 -2.80
C GLU A 212 -0.24 -16.61 -1.96
N ILE A 213 -0.80 -17.69 -2.51
CA ILE A 213 -1.74 -18.57 -1.81
C ILE A 213 -1.18 -19.98 -1.79
N LEU A 214 -0.26 -20.20 -0.85
CA LEU A 214 0.16 -21.54 -0.45
C LEU A 214 -0.61 -21.93 0.82
N HIS A 215 -1.06 -23.19 0.90
CA HIS A 215 -1.70 -23.77 2.09
C HIS A 215 -2.98 -23.04 2.56
N VAL A 216 -4.05 -23.19 1.79
CA VAL A 216 -5.39 -22.61 2.02
C VAL A 216 -5.89 -22.83 3.44
N GLU A 217 -5.64 -24.02 4.00
CA GLU A 217 -6.06 -24.39 5.36
C GLU A 217 -5.50 -23.44 6.42
N SER A 218 -4.22 -23.05 6.31
CA SER A 218 -3.57 -22.12 7.23
C SER A 218 -4.22 -20.72 7.16
N LEU A 219 -4.52 -20.24 5.96
CA LEU A 219 -5.19 -18.96 5.76
C LEU A 219 -6.63 -18.97 6.28
N VAL A 220 -7.36 -20.09 6.10
CA VAL A 220 -8.69 -20.26 6.69
C VAL A 220 -8.63 -20.18 8.21
N LEU A 221 -7.66 -20.83 8.85
CA LEU A 221 -7.44 -20.75 10.30
C LEU A 221 -7.11 -19.32 10.76
N LEU A 222 -6.32 -18.59 9.97
CA LEU A 222 -6.00 -17.19 10.26
C LEU A 222 -7.25 -16.30 10.26
N ILE A 223 -8.10 -16.46 9.23
CA ILE A 223 -9.38 -15.75 9.10
C ILE A 223 -10.32 -16.16 10.23
N GLN A 224 -10.38 -17.43 10.61
CA GLN A 224 -11.18 -17.89 11.75
C GLN A 224 -10.76 -17.22 13.06
N LYS A 225 -9.44 -17.09 13.30
CA LYS A 225 -8.90 -16.50 14.52
C LYS A 225 -9.08 -14.98 14.58
N SER A 226 -8.94 -14.29 13.45
CA SER A 226 -8.80 -12.82 13.43
C SER A 226 -9.83 -12.06 12.58
N GLY A 227 -10.73 -12.76 11.89
CA GLY A 227 -11.63 -12.17 10.89
C GLY A 227 -12.53 -11.06 11.41
N ASN A 228 -12.94 -11.14 12.68
CA ASN A 228 -13.76 -10.12 13.34
C ASN A 228 -13.03 -8.77 13.58
N TYR A 229 -11.73 -8.71 13.29
CA TYR A 229 -10.89 -7.51 13.33
C TYR A 229 -10.41 -7.05 11.96
N LEU A 230 -10.58 -7.84 10.90
CA LEU A 230 -10.10 -7.50 9.57
C LEU A 230 -10.86 -6.30 9.01
N GLU A 231 -10.10 -5.28 8.64
CA GLU A 231 -10.57 -4.04 8.00
C GLU A 231 -10.16 -4.00 6.52
N ASN A 232 -9.04 -4.61 6.15
CA ASN A 232 -8.52 -4.64 4.78
C ASN A 232 -8.31 -6.10 4.34
N PHE A 233 -8.94 -6.53 3.24
CA PHE A 233 -8.87 -7.90 2.74
C PHE A 233 -8.74 -7.92 1.22
N GLY A 234 -7.94 -8.84 0.68
CA GLY A 234 -7.66 -8.79 -0.75
C GLY A 234 -6.50 -9.65 -1.24
N SER A 235 -6.17 -9.46 -2.51
CA SER A 235 -4.99 -10.05 -3.17
C SER A 235 -4.44 -9.18 -4.30
N GLU A 236 -3.16 -9.40 -4.63
CA GLU A 236 -2.44 -8.75 -5.75
C GLU A 236 -1.86 -9.72 -6.80
N SER A 237 -1.47 -10.96 -6.48
CA SER A 237 -0.81 -11.84 -7.48
C SER A 237 -1.74 -12.81 -8.21
N GLY A 238 -1.34 -13.22 -9.43
CA GLY A 238 -2.13 -13.98 -10.39
C GLY A 238 -2.60 -15.39 -9.96
N SER A 239 -2.28 -15.86 -8.75
CA SER A 239 -2.78 -17.15 -8.26
C SER A 239 -4.29 -17.08 -7.96
N ARG A 240 -5.02 -18.15 -8.32
CA ARG A 240 -6.49 -18.19 -8.13
C ARG A 240 -6.83 -18.22 -6.65
N LEU A 241 -7.68 -17.29 -6.19
CA LEU A 241 -8.20 -17.30 -4.82
C LEU A 241 -9.20 -18.47 -4.63
N PRO A 242 -8.90 -19.43 -3.73
CA PRO A 242 -9.77 -20.56 -3.47
C PRO A 242 -11.11 -20.14 -2.85
N ALA A 243 -12.19 -20.78 -3.30
CA ALA A 243 -13.55 -20.55 -2.78
C ALA A 243 -13.62 -20.61 -1.23
N LYS A 244 -12.91 -21.57 -0.62
CA LYS A 244 -12.83 -21.74 0.84
C LYS A 244 -12.39 -20.47 1.59
N LEU A 245 -11.53 -19.63 1.00
CA LEU A 245 -11.10 -18.38 1.62
C LEU A 245 -12.26 -17.39 1.71
N PHE A 246 -13.04 -17.26 0.64
CA PHE A 246 -14.22 -16.40 0.63
C PHE A 246 -15.33 -16.93 1.53
N GLU A 247 -15.57 -18.25 1.55
CA GLU A 247 -16.50 -18.88 2.51
C GLU A 247 -16.12 -18.54 3.96
N SER A 248 -14.84 -18.63 4.29
CA SER A 248 -14.32 -18.24 5.60
C SER A 248 -14.50 -16.74 5.84
N ALA A 249 -14.13 -15.89 4.87
CA ALA A 249 -14.26 -14.44 5.00
C ALA A 249 -15.72 -14.01 5.20
N ILE A 250 -16.68 -14.59 4.48
CA ILE A 250 -18.12 -14.32 4.67
C ILE A 250 -18.54 -14.66 6.10
N LYS A 251 -18.06 -15.79 6.64
CA LYS A 251 -18.45 -16.28 7.96
C LYS A 251 -17.84 -15.46 9.11
N TYR A 252 -16.59 -15.03 8.98
CA TYR A 252 -15.82 -14.46 10.09
C TYR A 252 -15.51 -12.97 9.97
N CYS A 253 -15.52 -12.41 8.75
CA CYS A 253 -15.15 -11.02 8.50
C CYS A 253 -16.38 -10.14 8.29
N ASN A 254 -16.66 -9.27 9.25
CA ASN A 254 -17.79 -8.34 9.18
C ASN A 254 -17.39 -6.85 9.20
N LYS A 255 -16.11 -6.51 9.37
CA LYS A 255 -15.59 -5.14 9.48
C LYS A 255 -14.76 -4.67 8.30
N ILE A 256 -14.72 -5.44 7.21
CA ILE A 256 -13.94 -5.10 6.02
C ILE A 256 -14.44 -3.75 5.46
N LYS A 257 -13.52 -2.79 5.39
CA LYS A 257 -13.66 -1.46 4.81
C LYS A 257 -13.04 -1.39 3.42
N LEU A 258 -11.95 -2.11 3.19
CA LEU A 258 -11.28 -2.24 1.90
C LEU A 258 -11.35 -3.69 1.42
N LEU A 259 -11.98 -3.90 0.26
CA LEU A 259 -11.88 -5.14 -0.50
C LEU A 259 -11.12 -4.86 -1.79
N ARG A 260 -9.94 -5.47 -1.95
CA ARG A 260 -9.07 -5.26 -3.13
C ARG A 260 -8.73 -6.61 -3.77
N LEU A 261 -9.26 -6.88 -4.94
CA LEU A 261 -9.03 -8.13 -5.67
C LEU A 261 -8.46 -7.77 -7.03
N ASP A 262 -7.14 -7.57 -7.08
CA ASP A 262 -6.45 -7.19 -8.33
C ASP A 262 -6.25 -8.41 -9.25
N THR A 263 -6.45 -9.61 -8.71
CA THR A 263 -6.21 -10.88 -9.38
C THR A 263 -7.03 -12.01 -8.74
N GLY A 264 -6.97 -13.20 -9.33
CA GLY A 264 -7.45 -14.43 -8.71
C GLY A 264 -8.97 -14.67 -8.79
N LEU A 265 -9.74 -13.72 -9.31
CA LEU A 265 -11.15 -13.87 -9.64
C LEU A 265 -11.37 -14.95 -10.71
N ASN A 266 -12.37 -15.81 -10.50
CA ASN A 266 -12.75 -16.85 -11.44
C ASN A 266 -14.22 -17.28 -11.22
N ASN A 267 -14.73 -18.11 -12.11
CA ASN A 267 -16.12 -18.56 -12.08
C ASN A 267 -16.51 -19.31 -10.79
N GLN A 268 -15.53 -19.89 -10.07
CA GLN A 268 -15.80 -20.62 -8.82
C GLN A 268 -15.95 -19.69 -7.62
N ASN A 269 -15.33 -18.50 -7.64
CA ASN A 269 -15.32 -17.59 -6.49
C ASN A 269 -16.16 -16.33 -6.67
N ILE A 270 -16.53 -15.94 -7.90
CA ILE A 270 -17.20 -14.66 -8.16
C ILE A 270 -18.52 -14.48 -7.39
N ASN A 271 -19.33 -15.53 -7.28
CA ASN A 271 -20.58 -15.48 -6.51
C ASN A 271 -20.33 -15.31 -5.00
N LEU A 272 -19.22 -15.88 -4.50
CA LEU A 272 -18.81 -15.71 -3.11
C LEU A 272 -18.28 -14.29 -2.87
N VAL A 273 -17.62 -13.66 -3.83
CA VAL A 273 -17.22 -12.25 -3.76
C VAL A 273 -18.46 -11.35 -3.64
N PHE A 274 -19.50 -11.58 -4.44
CA PHE A 274 -20.77 -10.84 -4.30
C PHE A 274 -21.43 -11.05 -2.94
N SER A 275 -21.42 -12.29 -2.45
CA SER A 275 -21.95 -12.63 -1.13
C SER A 275 -21.16 -11.95 0.00
N LEU A 276 -19.83 -11.85 -0.15
CA LEU A 276 -18.96 -11.15 0.76
C LEU A 276 -19.27 -9.65 0.76
N ILE A 277 -19.35 -9.01 -0.42
CA ILE A 277 -19.68 -7.58 -0.56
C ILE A 277 -21.02 -7.26 0.12
N GLU A 278 -22.05 -8.06 -0.11
CA GLU A 278 -23.37 -7.85 0.53
C GLU A 278 -23.28 -8.01 2.05
N ASN A 279 -22.50 -8.97 2.55
CA ASN A 279 -22.28 -9.19 3.98
C ASN A 279 -21.55 -8.01 4.67
N ILE A 280 -20.56 -7.42 4.01
CA ILE A 280 -19.74 -6.31 4.55
C ILE A 280 -20.26 -4.92 4.15
N LYS A 281 -21.38 -4.85 3.43
CA LYS A 281 -21.94 -3.63 2.81
C LYS A 281 -22.00 -2.42 3.74
N ARG A 282 -22.29 -2.62 5.03
CA ARG A 282 -22.38 -1.51 6.01
C ARG A 282 -21.03 -0.85 6.33
N ASN A 283 -19.92 -1.56 6.13
CA ASN A 283 -18.57 -1.12 6.49
C ASN A 283 -17.69 -0.83 5.27
N LEU A 284 -18.01 -1.40 4.11
CA LEU A 284 -17.26 -1.26 2.87
C LEU A 284 -17.22 0.21 2.41
N ASN A 285 -16.01 0.76 2.29
CA ASN A 285 -15.74 2.12 1.84
C ASN A 285 -14.87 2.16 0.57
N TYR A 286 -14.05 1.12 0.36
CA TYR A 286 -13.09 1.02 -0.72
C TYR A 286 -13.24 -0.34 -1.41
N LEU A 287 -13.48 -0.33 -2.72
CA LEU A 287 -13.60 -1.53 -3.55
C LEU A 287 -12.67 -1.43 -4.75
N SER A 288 -11.84 -2.44 -4.98
CA SER A 288 -11.04 -2.58 -6.20
C SER A 288 -11.24 -3.99 -6.75
N LEU A 289 -11.65 -4.09 -8.01
CA LEU A 289 -11.82 -5.36 -8.71
C LEU A 289 -11.11 -5.28 -10.05
N GLU A 290 -10.31 -6.31 -10.34
CA GLU A 290 -9.59 -6.43 -11.59
C GLU A 290 -9.75 -7.83 -12.19
N THR A 291 -10.00 -7.88 -13.50
CA THR A 291 -9.96 -9.13 -14.26
C THR A 291 -9.74 -8.86 -15.74
N TYR A 292 -8.98 -9.73 -16.37
CA TYR A 292 -8.69 -9.70 -17.81
C TYR A 292 -9.57 -10.67 -18.61
N HIS A 293 -10.56 -11.29 -17.97
CA HIS A 293 -11.51 -12.20 -18.62
C HIS A 293 -12.81 -11.45 -18.94
N VAL A 294 -13.23 -11.51 -20.21
CA VAL A 294 -14.43 -10.81 -20.70
C VAL A 294 -15.68 -11.35 -20.01
N GLU A 295 -15.80 -12.67 -19.86
CA GLU A 295 -16.96 -13.31 -19.24
C GLU A 295 -17.10 -12.93 -17.76
N LEU A 296 -15.98 -12.87 -17.02
CA LEU A 296 -16.00 -12.44 -15.62
C LEU A 296 -16.31 -10.95 -15.50
N SER A 297 -15.75 -10.12 -16.38
CA SER A 297 -16.04 -8.69 -16.43
C SER A 297 -17.53 -8.44 -16.64
N SER A 298 -18.15 -9.20 -17.55
CA SER A 298 -19.59 -9.18 -17.79
C SER A 298 -20.38 -9.55 -16.52
N ILE A 299 -20.03 -10.67 -15.87
CA ILE A 299 -20.68 -11.10 -14.62
C ILE A 299 -20.55 -10.03 -13.51
N ILE A 300 -19.37 -9.42 -13.37
CA ILE A 300 -19.13 -8.32 -12.41
C ILE A 300 -20.06 -7.16 -12.71
N LEU A 301 -20.06 -6.63 -13.93
CA LEU A 301 -20.85 -5.45 -14.30
C LEU A 301 -22.35 -5.68 -14.17
N GLN A 302 -22.84 -6.87 -14.54
CA GLN A 302 -24.28 -7.18 -14.49
C GLN A 302 -24.81 -7.25 -13.04
N ASN A 303 -24.01 -7.72 -12.08
CA ASN A 303 -24.46 -7.98 -10.71
C ASN A 303 -24.02 -6.93 -9.69
N LEU A 304 -22.81 -6.38 -9.83
CA LEU A 304 -22.17 -5.56 -8.80
C LEU A 304 -23.04 -4.35 -8.40
N GLY A 305 -23.62 -3.65 -9.38
CA GLY A 305 -24.40 -2.44 -9.13
C GLY A 305 -25.57 -2.62 -8.15
N GLN A 306 -26.11 -3.84 -8.01
CA GLN A 306 -27.25 -4.13 -7.12
C GLN A 306 -26.86 -4.32 -5.65
N ILE A 307 -25.60 -4.73 -5.41
CA ILE A 307 -25.11 -5.10 -4.08
C ILE A 307 -24.25 -4.01 -3.42
N LEU A 308 -23.92 -2.95 -4.16
CA LEU A 308 -23.11 -1.86 -3.63
C LEU A 308 -23.78 -1.16 -2.44
N PRO A 309 -22.98 -0.65 -1.47
CA PRO A 309 -23.51 0.25 -0.47
C PRO A 309 -23.97 1.57 -1.10
N ASN A 310 -24.73 2.36 -0.36
CA ASN A 310 -25.22 3.67 -0.83
C ASN A 310 -24.09 4.70 -1.00
N LYS A 311 -22.93 4.48 -0.37
CA LYS A 311 -21.78 5.37 -0.42
C LYS A 311 -20.47 4.57 -0.42
N LEU A 312 -19.53 4.97 -1.28
CA LEU A 312 -18.14 4.54 -1.28
C LEU A 312 -17.21 5.76 -1.33
N GLU A 313 -16.07 5.66 -0.64
CA GLU A 313 -14.98 6.63 -0.77
C GLU A 313 -14.14 6.35 -2.03
N TYR A 314 -14.06 5.09 -2.45
CA TYR A 314 -13.30 4.66 -3.62
C TYR A 314 -13.91 3.42 -4.29
N MET A 315 -13.97 3.43 -5.61
CA MET A 315 -14.20 2.26 -6.43
C MET A 315 -13.24 2.26 -7.63
N SER A 316 -12.56 1.14 -7.85
CA SER A 316 -11.76 0.89 -9.04
C SER A 316 -12.23 -0.38 -9.73
N LEU A 317 -12.53 -0.27 -11.02
CA LEU A 317 -12.90 -1.37 -11.90
C LEU A 317 -11.91 -1.42 -13.05
N HIS A 318 -11.02 -2.41 -13.04
CA HIS A 318 -10.08 -2.67 -14.13
C HIS A 318 -10.51 -3.96 -14.83
N LEU A 319 -11.28 -3.81 -15.90
CA LEU A 319 -12.04 -4.91 -16.51
C LEU A 319 -11.87 -4.93 -18.03
N ASN A 320 -12.32 -6.02 -18.65
CA ASN A 320 -12.57 -6.09 -20.09
C ASN A 320 -14.05 -5.76 -20.36
N ILE A 321 -14.35 -4.52 -20.71
CA ILE A 321 -15.70 -3.95 -20.62
C ILE A 321 -16.43 -4.01 -21.95
N LEU A 322 -17.61 -4.64 -21.96
CA LEU A 322 -18.60 -4.52 -23.04
C LEU A 322 -19.59 -3.39 -22.74
N VAL A 323 -19.94 -2.60 -23.76
CA VAL A 323 -20.79 -1.38 -23.64
C VAL A 323 -22.11 -1.66 -22.92
N ASN A 324 -22.80 -2.73 -23.31
CA ASN A 324 -24.12 -3.09 -22.76
C ASN A 324 -24.05 -3.47 -21.28
N ASP A 325 -22.97 -4.13 -20.86
CA ASP A 325 -22.77 -4.51 -19.47
C ASP A 325 -22.42 -3.30 -18.60
N LEU A 326 -21.58 -2.40 -19.10
CA LEU A 326 -21.30 -1.14 -18.40
C LEU A 326 -22.55 -0.29 -18.25
N LYS A 327 -23.37 -0.18 -19.28
CA LYS A 327 -24.68 0.50 -19.21
C LYS A 327 -25.55 -0.09 -18.11
N LEU A 328 -25.63 -1.43 -18.03
CA LEU A 328 -26.42 -2.10 -16.99
C LEU A 328 -25.86 -1.82 -15.59
N PHE A 329 -24.54 -1.88 -15.42
CA PHE A 329 -23.85 -1.52 -14.18
C PHE A 329 -24.18 -0.10 -13.73
N LEU A 330 -24.05 0.88 -14.62
CA LEU A 330 -24.31 2.30 -14.34
C LEU A 330 -25.78 2.54 -13.96
N LYS A 331 -26.70 1.87 -14.64
CA LYS A 331 -28.14 1.93 -14.31
C LYS A 331 -28.43 1.33 -12.93
N ASN A 332 -27.84 0.17 -12.61
CA ASN A 332 -28.08 -0.53 -11.35
C ASN A 332 -27.42 0.20 -10.17
N SER A 333 -26.28 0.85 -10.38
CA SER A 333 -25.54 1.60 -9.35
C SER A 333 -25.99 3.05 -9.16
N GLN A 334 -27.06 3.50 -9.83
CA GLN A 334 -27.52 4.90 -9.81
C GLN A 334 -27.84 5.46 -8.40
N ASN A 335 -28.10 4.58 -7.42
CA ASN A 335 -28.38 4.98 -6.03
C ASN A 335 -27.11 5.10 -5.17
N THR A 336 -25.97 4.62 -5.65
CA THR A 336 -24.68 4.67 -4.95
C THR A 336 -23.93 5.96 -5.27
N PHE A 337 -23.48 6.67 -4.24
CA PHE A 337 -22.51 7.75 -4.39
C PHE A 337 -21.08 7.19 -4.27
N ILE A 338 -20.21 7.48 -5.24
CA ILE A 338 -18.82 7.02 -5.27
C ILE A 338 -17.91 8.24 -5.33
N LYS A 339 -17.22 8.56 -4.25
CA LYS A 339 -16.38 9.78 -4.22
C LYS A 339 -15.27 9.74 -5.26
N LYS A 340 -14.52 8.63 -5.37
CA LYS A 340 -13.50 8.41 -6.40
C LYS A 340 -13.88 7.18 -7.22
N LEU A 341 -14.22 7.36 -8.50
CA LEU A 341 -14.55 6.28 -9.43
C LEU A 341 -13.46 6.17 -10.50
N LEU A 342 -12.85 4.99 -10.57
CA LEU A 342 -11.86 4.63 -11.58
C LEU A 342 -12.43 3.51 -12.44
N ILE A 343 -12.38 3.69 -13.76
CA ILE A 343 -12.74 2.64 -14.72
C ILE A 343 -11.60 2.52 -15.72
N LYS A 344 -11.01 1.33 -15.79
CA LYS A 344 -10.04 0.96 -16.84
C LYS A 344 -10.62 -0.16 -17.68
N ASN A 345 -10.63 0.06 -18.98
CA ASN A 345 -10.96 -0.94 -19.96
C ASN A 345 -9.67 -1.35 -20.71
N GLU A 346 -9.46 -2.65 -20.91
CA GLU A 346 -8.33 -3.16 -21.72
C GLU A 346 -8.74 -3.58 -23.13
N ILE A 347 -10.05 -3.68 -23.42
CA ILE A 347 -10.53 -3.98 -24.77
C ILE A 347 -10.48 -2.69 -25.61
N ASN A 348 -9.64 -2.67 -26.64
CA ASN A 348 -9.67 -1.65 -27.68
C ASN A 348 -10.79 -1.97 -28.67
N GLU A 349 -12.02 -1.55 -28.38
CA GLU A 349 -13.14 -1.58 -29.34
C GLU A 349 -13.39 -0.18 -29.91
N GLU A 350 -13.77 -0.11 -31.20
CA GLU A 350 -14.12 1.13 -31.91
C GLU A 350 -15.39 1.81 -31.35
N ASP A 351 -16.09 1.17 -30.41
CA ASP A 351 -17.37 1.57 -29.82
C ASP A 351 -17.24 2.57 -28.64
N SER A 352 -16.08 3.21 -28.48
CA SER A 352 -15.84 4.23 -27.44
C SER A 352 -16.86 5.38 -27.43
N GLU A 353 -17.37 5.75 -28.61
CA GLU A 353 -18.41 6.78 -28.76
C GLU A 353 -19.76 6.33 -28.17
N GLU A 354 -20.05 5.04 -28.12
CA GLU A 354 -21.31 4.51 -27.60
C GLU A 354 -21.37 4.53 -26.07
N ILE A 355 -20.22 4.49 -25.38
CA ILE A 355 -20.16 4.49 -23.91
C ILE A 355 -20.43 5.88 -23.34
N PHE A 356 -19.94 6.94 -24.00
CA PHE A 356 -19.94 8.29 -23.46
C PHE A 356 -21.34 8.81 -23.06
N PRO A 357 -22.41 8.62 -23.85
CA PRO A 357 -23.76 9.03 -23.47
C PRO A 357 -24.23 8.44 -22.13
N TYR A 358 -23.86 7.19 -21.82
CA TYR A 358 -24.24 6.54 -20.57
C TYR A 358 -23.47 7.10 -19.38
N ILE A 359 -22.19 7.47 -19.55
CA ILE A 359 -21.41 8.16 -18.52
C ILE A 359 -22.05 9.52 -18.21
N ILE A 360 -22.46 10.27 -19.23
CA ILE A 360 -23.20 11.53 -19.05
C ILE A 360 -24.48 11.28 -18.26
N GLU A 361 -25.30 10.31 -18.70
CA GLU A 361 -26.63 10.06 -18.15
C GLU A 361 -26.58 9.63 -16.68
N TYR A 362 -25.72 8.66 -16.35
CA TYR A 362 -25.74 7.98 -15.05
C TYR A 362 -24.69 8.50 -14.06
N ILE A 363 -23.56 9.04 -14.52
CA ILE A 363 -22.52 9.61 -13.65
C ILE A 363 -22.67 11.12 -13.53
N MET A 364 -22.62 11.82 -14.68
CA MET A 364 -22.54 13.29 -14.69
C MET A 364 -23.86 13.94 -14.24
N LYS A 365 -24.97 13.65 -14.93
CA LYS A 365 -26.28 14.26 -14.64
C LYS A 365 -26.83 13.87 -13.27
N LYS A 366 -26.49 12.68 -12.76
CA LYS A 366 -26.92 12.21 -11.44
C LYS A 366 -26.04 12.71 -10.28
N LYS A 367 -24.92 13.38 -10.57
CA LYS A 367 -23.93 13.89 -9.59
C LYS A 367 -23.50 12.82 -8.58
N LYS A 368 -23.24 11.59 -9.05
CA LYS A 368 -22.92 10.44 -8.19
C LYS A 368 -21.44 10.27 -7.91
N VAL A 369 -20.59 11.06 -8.58
CA VAL A 369 -19.13 10.98 -8.48
C VAL A 369 -18.54 12.35 -8.21
N LYS A 370 -17.47 12.42 -7.41
CA LYS A 370 -16.71 13.66 -7.19
C LYS A 370 -15.41 13.70 -7.99
N TYR A 371 -14.68 12.59 -8.01
CA TYR A 371 -13.44 12.42 -8.77
C TYR A 371 -13.60 11.25 -9.72
N LEU A 372 -13.37 11.50 -11.01
CA LEU A 372 -13.55 10.50 -12.07
C LEU A 372 -12.22 10.31 -12.80
N ALA A 373 -11.84 9.05 -13.04
CA ALA A 373 -10.75 8.72 -13.95
C ALA A 373 -11.15 7.54 -14.82
N ILE A 374 -10.95 7.68 -16.13
CA ILE A 374 -11.32 6.65 -17.10
C ILE A 374 -10.17 6.46 -18.09
N LEU A 375 -9.71 5.22 -18.23
CA LEU A 375 -8.62 4.84 -19.12
C LEU A 375 -9.04 3.67 -20.03
N GLY A 376 -8.64 3.70 -21.30
CA GLY A 376 -8.87 2.61 -22.26
C GLY A 376 -10.32 2.44 -22.74
N ILE A 377 -11.24 3.32 -22.31
CA ILE A 377 -12.54 3.49 -22.96
C ILE A 377 -12.43 4.44 -24.14
N PHE A 378 -11.54 5.43 -24.07
CA PHE A 378 -11.23 6.35 -25.16
C PHE A 378 -9.80 6.09 -25.65
N ASP A 379 -9.44 6.64 -26.81
CA ASP A 379 -8.07 6.57 -27.37
C ASP A 379 -6.96 6.97 -26.39
N LYS A 380 -7.31 7.77 -25.36
CA LYS A 380 -6.41 8.30 -24.33
C LYS A 380 -7.17 8.38 -23.00
N ASP A 381 -6.43 8.58 -21.90
CA ASP A 381 -7.04 8.94 -20.60
C ASP A 381 -8.03 10.11 -20.77
N LEU A 382 -9.22 9.99 -20.18
CA LEU A 382 -10.28 11.02 -20.24
C LEU A 382 -9.75 12.40 -19.83
N PHE A 383 -8.76 12.45 -18.93
CA PHE A 383 -8.11 13.70 -18.52
C PHE A 383 -7.55 14.53 -19.69
N TYR A 384 -7.12 13.89 -20.78
CA TYR A 384 -6.55 14.60 -21.94
C TYR A 384 -7.62 15.12 -22.91
N LEU A 385 -8.89 14.74 -22.76
CA LEU A 385 -10.01 15.22 -23.56
C LEU A 385 -10.57 16.53 -22.99
N LYS A 386 -9.86 17.64 -23.21
CA LYS A 386 -10.14 18.95 -22.59
C LYS A 386 -11.61 19.38 -22.65
N ASP A 387 -12.24 19.26 -23.81
CA ASP A 387 -13.64 19.67 -23.99
C ASP A 387 -14.59 18.87 -23.10
N LYS A 388 -14.34 17.56 -22.95
CA LYS A 388 -15.10 16.68 -22.05
C LYS A 388 -14.83 16.98 -20.59
N VAL A 389 -13.57 17.25 -20.23
CA VAL A 389 -13.18 17.62 -18.86
C VAL A 389 -13.89 18.90 -18.42
N GLU A 390 -13.99 19.92 -19.29
CA GLU A 390 -14.75 21.14 -19.00
C GLU A 390 -16.25 20.85 -18.83
N GLU A 391 -16.83 19.94 -19.60
CA GLU A 391 -18.22 19.51 -19.43
C GLU A 391 -18.47 18.91 -18.04
N PHE A 392 -17.59 18.01 -17.57
CA PHE A 392 -17.70 17.43 -16.21
C PHE A 392 -17.56 18.47 -15.10
N LYS A 393 -16.71 19.49 -15.27
CA LYS A 393 -16.53 20.57 -14.29
C LYS A 393 -17.81 21.35 -14.04
N LEU A 394 -18.67 21.53 -15.06
CA LEU A 394 -19.97 22.20 -14.92
C LEU A 394 -20.92 21.46 -13.95
N TYR A 395 -20.64 20.18 -13.67
CA TYR A 395 -21.41 19.34 -12.74
C TYR A 395 -20.69 19.08 -11.41
N ASP A 396 -19.64 19.85 -11.10
CA ASP A 396 -18.80 19.71 -9.91
C ASP A 396 -18.01 18.38 -9.85
N ILE A 397 -17.72 17.78 -11.01
CA ILE A 397 -16.95 16.54 -11.13
C ILE A 397 -15.53 16.87 -11.60
N GLN A 398 -14.53 16.44 -10.83
CA GLN A 398 -13.13 16.62 -11.19
C GLN A 398 -12.58 15.38 -11.89
N VAL A 399 -12.28 15.52 -13.17
CA VAL A 399 -11.56 14.49 -13.92
C VAL A 399 -10.07 14.55 -13.58
N LEU A 400 -9.47 13.41 -13.24
CA LEU A 400 -8.05 13.26 -12.90
C LEU A 400 -7.41 12.18 -13.78
N ARG A 401 -6.08 12.20 -13.89
CA ARG A 401 -5.35 11.10 -14.55
C ARG A 401 -5.58 9.81 -13.78
N TYR A 402 -5.77 8.71 -14.49
CA TYR A 402 -6.05 7.39 -13.90
C TYR A 402 -5.00 7.00 -12.86
N TYR A 403 -3.73 7.03 -13.25
CA TYR A 403 -2.62 6.64 -12.39
C TYR A 403 -2.40 7.56 -11.18
N ASP A 404 -2.90 8.80 -11.20
CA ASP A 404 -2.83 9.70 -10.04
C ASP A 404 -3.86 9.34 -8.97
N LEU A 405 -4.90 8.59 -9.33
CA LEU A 405 -6.02 8.27 -8.45
C LEU A 405 -5.96 6.85 -7.86
N ILE A 406 -5.08 5.99 -8.39
CA ILE A 406 -4.85 4.63 -7.88
C ILE A 406 -4.36 4.70 -6.43
N ILE A 407 -4.91 3.82 -5.58
CA ILE A 407 -4.45 3.67 -4.20
C ILE A 407 -3.18 2.82 -4.18
N ASN A 408 -2.10 3.38 -3.64
CA ASN A 408 -0.92 2.62 -3.23
C ASN A 408 -1.16 2.04 -1.83
N MET A 409 -0.98 0.72 -1.66
CA MET A 409 -1.28 0.05 -0.39
C MET A 409 -0.29 0.38 0.73
N TYR A 410 0.97 0.66 0.40
CA TYR A 410 1.95 1.15 1.36
C TYR A 410 1.49 2.47 1.95
N ASP A 411 1.13 3.45 1.12
CA ASP A 411 0.68 4.77 1.59
C ASP A 411 -0.65 4.67 2.35
N PHE A 412 -1.59 3.85 1.86
CA PHE A 412 -2.88 3.64 2.50
C PHE A 412 -2.75 3.14 3.95
N ILE A 413 -1.88 2.15 4.18
CA ILE A 413 -1.72 1.53 5.50
C ILE A 413 -0.71 2.30 6.38
N LYS A 414 0.23 3.03 5.76
CA LYS A 414 1.12 3.97 6.47
C LYS A 414 0.32 5.06 7.18
N ASP A 415 -0.78 5.53 6.60
CA ASP A 415 -1.58 6.64 7.13
C ASP A 415 -2.75 6.20 8.06
N GLU A 416 -3.04 4.90 8.17
CA GLU A 416 -3.95 4.31 9.19
C GLU A 416 -3.36 4.34 10.61
#